data_AF-W6Q4B8-F1
#
_entry.id   AF-W6Q4B8-F1
#
_cell.length_a   1.000
_cell.length_b   1.000
_cell.length_c   1.000
_cell.angle_alpha   90.00
_cell.angle_beta   90.00
_cell.angle_gamma   90.00
#
_symmetry.space_group_name_H-M   'P 1'
#
loop_
_entity.id
_entity.type
_entity.pdbx_description
1 polymer ?
#
loop_
_entity_poly.entity_id
_entity_poly.type
_entity_poly.pdbx_seq_one_letter_code
_entity_poly.pdbx_strand_id
1 'polypeptide(L)'
;MVTEEHVYGPFPLCHLDLHFNNMLVDEDFNITAILDWSNIQTVPMERFASNPESIAPPAAPQEFKQAVFDFRDIFVDALAKIEGESGASSSDGGIPLSRLFASPLSEVLFRCTCSPARRAIFDAQLTLSLTYGKDAKWEDFKRFFNDRLA
;
A
#
# COMPACT_ATOMS: atom_id res chain seq x y z
N MET A 1 -17.93 -7.83 9.75
CA MET A 1 -17.60 -9.00 10.58
C MET A 1 -16.09 -9.07 10.61
N VAL A 2 -15.45 -9.11 11.78
CA VAL A 2 -13.98 -9.21 11.86
C VAL A 2 -13.61 -10.67 11.55
N THR A 3 -12.82 -10.91 10.52
CA THR A 3 -12.33 -12.25 10.14
C THR A 3 -11.13 -12.63 11.03
N GLU A 4 -10.92 -13.93 11.24
CA GLU A 4 -9.84 -14.45 12.11
C GLU A 4 -8.46 -13.96 11.67
N GLU A 5 -8.23 -13.82 10.36
CA GLU A 5 -6.97 -13.32 9.80
C GLU A 5 -6.59 -11.91 10.29
N HIS A 6 -7.58 -11.04 10.54
CA HIS A 6 -7.33 -9.69 11.05
C HIS A 6 -6.97 -9.68 12.54
N VAL A 7 -7.25 -10.77 13.26
CA VAL A 7 -6.97 -10.91 14.70
C VAL A 7 -5.70 -11.71 14.94
N TYR A 8 -5.50 -12.78 14.17
CA TYR A 8 -4.43 -13.77 14.39
C TYR A 8 -3.34 -13.75 13.31
N GLY A 9 -3.52 -12.96 12.24
CA GLY A 9 -2.53 -12.80 11.18
C GLY A 9 -2.82 -13.65 9.94
N PRO A 10 -1.89 -13.67 8.98
CA PRO A 10 -0.46 -13.46 9.18
C PRO A 10 -0.04 -11.99 9.42
N PHE A 11 0.97 -11.80 10.27
CA PHE A 11 1.61 -10.50 10.53
C PHE A 11 3.09 -10.53 10.13
N PRO A 12 3.42 -10.39 8.84
CA PRO A 12 4.80 -10.46 8.37
C PRO A 12 5.68 -9.36 8.96
N LEU A 13 6.97 -9.68 9.11
CA LEU A 13 8.00 -8.72 9.47
C LEU A 13 8.24 -7.74 8.31
N CYS A 14 8.20 -6.44 8.59
CA CYS A 14 8.30 -5.36 7.61
C CYS A 14 9.33 -4.32 8.03
N HIS A 15 10.12 -3.83 7.07
CA HIS A 15 11.14 -2.79 7.26
C HIS A 15 10.54 -1.39 7.53
N LEU A 16 9.31 -1.14 7.07
CA LEU A 16 8.57 0.15 7.06
C LEU A 16 9.21 1.32 6.31
N ASP A 17 10.53 1.40 6.24
CA ASP A 17 11.27 2.47 5.57
C ASP A 17 12.12 1.92 4.42
N LEU A 18 11.57 1.00 3.65
CA LEU A 18 12.26 0.39 2.52
C LEU A 18 12.19 1.33 1.31
N HIS A 19 13.30 1.99 1.00
CA HIS A 19 13.47 2.82 -0.19
C HIS A 19 14.92 2.77 -0.69
N PHE A 20 15.19 3.34 -1.85
CA PHE A 20 16.48 3.21 -2.55
C PHE A 20 17.70 3.70 -1.74
N ASN A 21 17.56 4.66 -0.81
CA ASN A 21 18.70 5.07 0.03
C ASN A 21 19.05 4.04 1.11
N ASN A 22 18.14 3.11 1.41
CA ASN A 22 18.34 2.00 2.34
C ASN A 22 18.73 0.70 1.60
N MET A 23 19.05 0.78 0.30
CA MET A 23 19.52 -0.35 -0.50
C MET A 23 20.95 -0.08 -1.00
N LEU A 24 21.87 -0.98 -0.70
CA LEU A 24 23.19 -0.98 -1.33
C LEU A 24 23.16 -1.86 -2.56
N VAL A 25 23.72 -1.37 -3.66
CA VAL A 25 23.86 -2.09 -4.92
C VAL A 25 25.33 -2.17 -5.34
N ASP A 26 25.73 -3.27 -5.95
CA ASP A 26 27.05 -3.41 -6.57
C ASP A 26 27.09 -2.86 -8.01
N GLU A 27 28.23 -3.00 -8.68
CA GLU A 27 28.46 -2.54 -10.06
C GLU A 27 27.58 -3.26 -11.09
N ASP A 28 27.07 -4.45 -10.76
CA ASP A 28 26.19 -5.27 -11.59
C ASP A 28 24.70 -5.10 -11.23
N PHE A 29 24.37 -4.09 -10.39
CA PHE A 29 23.03 -3.80 -9.89
C PHE A 29 22.39 -4.89 -9.01
N ASN A 30 23.19 -5.78 -8.41
CA ASN A 30 22.67 -6.69 -7.39
C ASN A 30 22.51 -5.95 -6.06
N ILE A 31 21.42 -6.23 -5.35
CA ILE A 31 21.23 -5.74 -3.98
C ILE A 31 22.21 -6.49 -3.06
N THR A 32 23.15 -5.77 -2.44
CA THR A 32 24.17 -6.33 -1.56
C THR A 32 23.83 -6.21 -0.09
N ALA A 33 23.06 -5.19 0.30
CA ALA A 33 22.59 -5.01 1.66
C ALA A 33 21.29 -4.17 1.72
N ILE A 34 20.49 -4.42 2.75
CA ILE A 34 19.41 -3.54 3.19
C ILE A 34 19.83 -2.92 4.53
N LEU A 35 19.79 -1.60 4.61
CA LEU A 35 20.22 -0.81 5.76
C LEU A 35 19.03 -0.27 6.57
N ASP A 36 19.32 0.25 7.76
CA ASP A 36 18.37 1.00 8.60
C ASP A 36 17.13 0.22 9.09
N TRP A 37 17.39 -0.92 9.72
CA TRP A 37 16.36 -1.80 10.30
C TRP A 37 15.75 -1.28 11.61
N SER A 38 15.98 -0.04 12.03
CA SER A 38 15.57 0.45 13.36
C SER A 38 14.05 0.42 13.58
N ASN A 39 13.28 0.52 12.50
CA ASN A 39 11.82 0.59 12.51
C ASN A 39 11.15 -0.74 12.11
N ILE A 40 11.90 -1.84 12.13
CA ILE A 40 11.37 -3.16 11.78
C ILE A 40 10.24 -3.57 12.74
N GLN A 41 9.10 -4.00 12.19
CA GLN A 41 7.97 -4.50 13.01
C GLN A 41 7.13 -5.50 12.24
N THR A 42 6.33 -6.30 12.94
CA THR A 42 5.28 -7.09 12.30
C THR A 42 4.09 -6.19 11.94
N VAL A 43 3.50 -6.38 10.77
CA VAL A 43 2.38 -5.56 10.28
C VAL A 43 1.29 -6.41 9.66
N PRO A 44 0.04 -5.91 9.57
CA PRO A 44 -0.99 -6.55 8.74
C PRO A 44 -0.55 -6.68 7.28
N MET A 45 -1.04 -7.70 6.57
CA MET A 45 -0.73 -7.96 5.15
C MET A 45 -0.97 -6.74 4.27
N GLU A 46 -2.04 -6.00 4.56
CA GLU A 46 -2.40 -4.72 3.99
C GLU A 46 -1.27 -3.69 4.03
N ARG A 47 -0.63 -3.57 5.19
CA ARG A 47 0.46 -2.61 5.40
C ARG A 47 1.75 -3.12 4.77
N PHE A 48 1.97 -4.43 4.76
CA PHE A 48 3.10 -5.05 4.06
C PHE A 48 3.03 -4.82 2.54
N ALA A 49 1.82 -4.87 1.96
CA ALA A 49 1.56 -4.63 0.55
C ALA A 49 1.46 -3.14 0.16
N SER A 50 1.98 -2.23 1.00
CA SER A 50 1.98 -0.79 0.77
C SER A 50 3.39 -0.31 0.41
N ASN A 51 3.56 0.21 -0.80
CA ASN A 51 4.83 0.78 -1.26
C ASN A 51 4.63 2.27 -1.65
N PRO A 52 5.35 3.22 -1.01
CA PRO A 52 5.31 4.63 -1.38
C PRO A 52 5.61 4.88 -2.87
N GLU A 53 6.52 4.12 -3.45
CA GLU A 53 6.97 4.27 -4.84
C GLU A 53 5.90 3.84 -5.86
N SER A 54 4.81 3.22 -5.42
CA SER A 54 3.70 2.80 -6.27
C SER A 54 2.54 3.81 -6.30
N ILE A 55 2.61 4.89 -5.50
CA ILE A 55 1.53 5.88 -5.36
C ILE A 55 1.99 7.24 -5.88
N ALA A 56 1.45 7.64 -7.02
CA ALA A 56 1.82 8.89 -7.64
C ALA A 56 1.31 10.11 -6.82
N PRO A 57 2.15 11.12 -6.54
CA PRO A 57 1.70 12.33 -5.86
C PRO A 57 0.60 13.05 -6.67
N PRO A 58 -0.49 13.52 -6.04
CA PRO A 58 -1.62 14.12 -6.76
C PRO A 58 -1.23 15.33 -7.64
N ALA A 59 -0.26 16.12 -7.18
CA ALA A 59 0.23 17.32 -7.86
C ALA A 59 1.44 17.07 -8.78
N ALA A 60 1.90 15.83 -8.94
CA ALA A 60 3.04 15.53 -9.81
C ALA A 60 2.71 15.76 -11.30
N PRO A 61 3.71 16.12 -12.13
CA PRO A 61 3.57 16.16 -13.58
C PRO A 61 3.06 14.82 -14.14
N GLN A 62 2.33 14.87 -15.26
CA GLN A 62 1.74 13.67 -15.85
C GLN A 62 2.80 12.62 -16.23
N GLU A 63 3.94 13.05 -16.74
CA GLU A 63 5.07 12.18 -17.09
C GLU A 63 5.60 11.42 -15.86
N PHE A 64 5.69 12.10 -14.71
CA PHE A 64 6.09 11.46 -13.46
C PHE A 64 5.05 10.45 -12.97
N LYS A 65 3.76 10.82 -13.04
CA LYS A 65 2.68 9.90 -12.68
C LYS A 65 2.69 8.64 -13.53
N GLN A 66 2.93 8.80 -14.84
CA GLN A 66 3.03 7.68 -15.77
C GLN A 66 4.19 6.76 -15.39
N ALA A 67 5.37 7.30 -15.12
CA ALA A 67 6.53 6.51 -14.70
C ALA A 67 6.26 5.71 -13.40
N VAL A 68 5.55 6.29 -12.44
CA VAL A 68 5.13 5.60 -11.21
C VAL A 68 4.19 4.43 -11.51
N PHE A 69 3.21 4.63 -12.40
CA PHE A 69 2.28 3.58 -12.79
C PHE A 69 2.98 2.47 -13.59
N ASP A 70 3.87 2.82 -14.51
CA ASP A 70 4.64 1.86 -15.29
C ASP A 70 5.54 1.01 -14.37
N PHE A 71 6.23 1.65 -13.41
CA PHE A 71 7.03 0.94 -12.40
C PHE A 71 6.17 -0.02 -11.56
N ARG A 72 5.02 0.47 -11.07
CA ARG A 72 4.08 -0.33 -10.29
C ARG A 72 3.62 -1.56 -11.08
N ASP A 73 3.27 -1.39 -12.34
CA ASP A 73 2.76 -2.47 -13.18
C ASP A 73 3.87 -3.51 -13.45
N ILE A 74 5.09 -3.07 -13.76
CA ILE A 74 6.27 -3.97 -13.89
C ILE A 74 6.53 -4.76 -12.60
N PHE A 75 6.45 -4.09 -11.45
CA PHE A 75 6.68 -4.71 -10.14
C PHE A 75 5.62 -5.77 -9.83
N VAL A 76 4.34 -5.46 -10.06
CA VAL A 76 3.23 -6.39 -9.85
C VAL A 76 3.35 -7.61 -10.76
N ASP A 77 3.70 -7.41 -12.04
CA ASP A 77 3.88 -8.51 -13.00
C ASP A 77 5.05 -9.43 -12.59
N ALA A 78 6.17 -8.85 -12.14
CA ALA A 78 7.30 -9.62 -11.63
C ALA A 78 6.91 -10.43 -10.39
N LEU A 79 6.16 -9.83 -9.46
CA LEU A 79 5.69 -10.51 -8.26
C LEU A 79 4.73 -11.65 -8.59
N ALA A 80 3.78 -11.43 -9.50
CA ALA A 80 2.84 -12.46 -9.95
C ALA A 80 3.56 -13.64 -10.62
N LYS A 81 4.63 -13.37 -11.37
CA LYS A 81 5.47 -14.43 -11.96
C LYS A 81 6.16 -15.27 -10.88
N ILE A 82 6.77 -14.62 -9.88
CA ILE A 82 7.43 -15.31 -8.76
C ILE A 82 6.42 -16.16 -7.97
N GLU A 83 5.22 -15.63 -7.70
CA GLU A 83 4.14 -16.36 -7.03
C GLU A 83 3.72 -17.61 -7.83
N GLY A 84 3.63 -17.50 -9.15
CA GLY A 84 3.32 -18.62 -10.04
C GLY A 84 4.42 -19.69 -10.11
N GLU A 85 5.69 -19.28 -10.12
CA GLU A 85 6.86 -20.18 -10.15
C GLU A 85 7.06 -20.90 -8.81
N SER A 86 6.73 -20.24 -7.70
CA SER A 86 6.88 -20.79 -6.34
C SER A 86 5.97 -21.98 -6.06
N GLY A 87 5.04 -22.32 -6.97
CA GLY A 87 4.18 -23.50 -6.86
C GLY A 87 3.32 -23.52 -5.59
N ALA A 88 3.14 -22.37 -4.94
CA ALA A 88 2.23 -22.17 -3.83
C ALA A 88 0.80 -22.31 -4.37
N SER A 89 0.40 -23.56 -4.62
CA SER A 89 -0.98 -23.89 -4.88
C SER A 89 -1.78 -23.35 -3.70
N SER A 90 -2.76 -22.52 -4.03
CA SER A 90 -3.83 -21.95 -3.21
C SER A 90 -4.63 -23.02 -2.45
N SER A 91 -3.93 -23.83 -1.65
CA SER A 91 -4.50 -24.78 -0.70
C SER A 91 -4.88 -24.08 0.59
N ASP A 92 -4.28 -22.92 0.84
CA ASP A 92 -4.67 -21.94 1.85
C ASP A 92 -5.25 -20.74 1.09
N GLY A 93 -6.50 -20.35 1.35
CA GLY A 93 -7.27 -19.37 0.55
C GLY A 93 -6.77 -17.91 0.59
N GLY A 94 -5.48 -17.69 0.80
CA GLY A 94 -4.85 -16.37 0.91
C GLY A 94 -4.84 -15.60 -0.41
N ILE A 95 -5.02 -14.29 -0.32
CA ILE A 95 -4.94 -13.36 -1.46
C ILE A 95 -3.46 -13.21 -1.86
N PRO A 96 -3.09 -13.40 -3.15
CA PRO A 96 -1.72 -13.16 -3.61
C PRO A 96 -1.25 -11.75 -3.28
N LEU A 97 0.03 -11.57 -2.95
CA LEU A 97 0.60 -10.25 -2.68
C LEU A 97 0.46 -9.37 -3.93
N SER A 98 0.68 -9.91 -5.12
CA SER A 98 0.47 -9.19 -6.40
C SER A 98 -0.93 -8.60 -6.55
N ARG A 99 -1.96 -9.20 -5.93
CA ARG A 99 -3.34 -8.69 -5.92
C ARG A 99 -3.57 -7.60 -4.89
N LEU A 100 -2.82 -7.62 -3.79
CA LEU A 100 -2.89 -6.59 -2.75
C LEU A 100 -2.09 -5.34 -3.18
N PHE A 101 -0.90 -5.53 -3.73
CA PHE A 101 -0.13 -4.45 -4.37
C PHE A 101 -0.93 -3.84 -5.51
N ALA A 102 -0.79 -2.52 -5.71
CA ALA A 102 -1.51 -1.74 -6.72
C ALA A 102 -3.04 -1.74 -6.61
N SER A 103 -3.63 -2.38 -5.60
CA SER A 103 -5.07 -2.33 -5.35
C SER A 103 -5.51 -0.96 -4.84
N PRO A 104 -6.79 -0.58 -5.01
CA PRO A 104 -7.37 0.58 -4.33
C PRO A 104 -7.08 0.59 -2.83
N LEU A 105 -7.10 -0.58 -2.19
CA LEU A 105 -6.83 -0.74 -0.76
C LEU A 105 -5.40 -0.32 -0.42
N SER A 106 -4.39 -0.67 -1.24
CA SER A 106 -3.00 -0.25 -1.03
C SER A 106 -2.83 1.27 -1.03
N GLU A 107 -3.59 1.98 -1.89
CA GLU A 107 -3.59 3.44 -1.92
C GLU A 107 -4.25 4.03 -0.67
N VAL A 108 -5.40 3.49 -0.26
CA VAL A 108 -6.07 3.92 0.98
C VAL A 108 -5.13 3.78 2.17
N LEU A 109 -4.50 2.61 2.31
CA LEU A 109 -3.58 2.32 3.41
C LEU A 109 -2.36 3.21 3.40
N PHE A 110 -1.74 3.41 2.24
CA PHE A 110 -0.59 4.30 2.09
C PHE A 110 -0.96 5.71 2.58
N ARG A 111 -2.09 6.24 2.12
CA ARG A 111 -2.54 7.58 2.51
C ARG A 111 -2.93 7.67 3.98
N CYS A 112 -3.48 6.62 4.59
CA CYS A 112 -3.79 6.60 6.02
C CYS A 112 -2.54 6.54 6.92
N THR A 113 -1.45 5.98 6.42
CA THR A 113 -0.27 5.65 7.25
C THR A 113 0.91 6.57 7.03
N CYS A 114 1.08 7.09 5.80
CA CYS A 114 2.22 7.91 5.41
C CYS A 114 1.87 9.40 5.26
N SER A 115 0.60 9.79 5.40
CA SER A 115 0.19 11.21 5.28
C SER A 115 0.33 11.95 6.62
N PRO A 116 0.92 13.16 6.64
CA PRO A 116 0.98 13.96 7.85
C PRO A 116 -0.43 14.41 8.27
N ALA A 117 -0.68 14.52 9.57
CA ALA A 117 -2.00 14.86 10.13
C ALA A 117 -2.66 16.10 9.50
N ARG A 118 -1.87 17.12 9.13
CA ARG A 118 -2.35 18.33 8.45
C ARG A 118 -3.02 18.07 7.08
N ARG A 119 -2.75 16.93 6.45
CA ARG A 119 -3.35 16.52 5.18
C ARG A 119 -4.51 15.53 5.34
N ALA A 120 -4.86 15.12 6.56
CA ALA A 120 -5.82 14.05 6.78
C ALA A 120 -7.15 14.26 6.04
N ILE A 121 -7.70 15.48 6.06
CA ILE A 121 -8.95 15.80 5.32
C ILE A 121 -8.76 15.66 3.80
N PHE A 122 -7.65 16.17 3.26
CA PHE A 122 -7.37 16.10 1.83
C PHE A 122 -7.18 14.66 1.36
N ASP A 123 -6.40 13.87 2.10
CA ASP A 123 -6.17 12.46 1.77
C ASP A 123 -7.44 11.61 1.96
N ALA A 124 -8.29 11.92 2.95
CA ALA A 124 -9.60 11.30 3.10
C ALA A 124 -10.54 11.59 1.91
N GLN A 125 -10.49 12.79 1.34
CA GLN A 125 -11.25 13.12 0.13
C GLN A 125 -10.75 12.34 -1.09
N LEU A 126 -9.43 12.15 -1.22
CA LEU A 126 -8.84 11.37 -2.31
C LEU A 126 -9.21 9.88 -2.24
N THR A 127 -9.26 9.31 -1.04
CA THR A 127 -9.59 7.89 -0.83
C THR A 127 -11.07 7.62 -0.68
N LEU A 128 -11.91 8.65 -0.68
CA LEU A 128 -13.35 8.54 -0.41
C LEU A 128 -14.02 7.52 -1.34
N SER A 129 -13.78 7.66 -2.65
CA SER A 129 -14.39 6.78 -3.65
C SER A 129 -13.82 5.36 -3.62
N LEU A 130 -12.56 5.21 -3.19
CA LEU A 130 -11.90 3.91 -3.04
C LEU A 130 -12.43 3.16 -1.81
N THR A 131 -12.74 3.90 -0.74
CA THR A 131 -13.20 3.33 0.53
C THR A 131 -14.71 3.05 0.54
N TYR A 132 -15.51 3.94 -0.03
CA TYR A 132 -16.98 3.90 0.10
C TYR A 132 -17.72 3.77 -1.24
N GLY A 133 -17.00 3.61 -2.34
CA GLY A 133 -17.55 3.48 -3.68
C GLY A 133 -17.67 4.80 -4.44
N LYS A 134 -17.88 4.71 -5.76
CA LYS A 134 -17.84 5.86 -6.68
C LYS A 134 -18.88 6.95 -6.39
N ASP A 135 -20.00 6.56 -5.80
CA ASP A 135 -21.11 7.48 -5.49
C ASP A 135 -20.97 8.18 -4.13
N ALA A 136 -19.88 7.90 -3.39
CA ALA A 136 -19.63 8.49 -2.08
C ALA A 136 -19.42 10.02 -2.18
N LYS A 137 -20.12 10.77 -1.33
CA LYS A 137 -20.06 12.24 -1.29
C LYS A 137 -19.47 12.72 0.02
N TRP A 138 -18.54 13.66 -0.07
CA TRP A 138 -17.91 14.28 1.11
C TRP A 138 -18.93 14.93 2.06
N GLU A 139 -19.99 15.51 1.50
CA GLU A 139 -21.07 16.13 2.29
C GLU A 139 -21.80 15.15 3.21
N ASP A 140 -22.00 13.91 2.77
CA ASP A 140 -22.67 12.89 3.60
C ASP A 140 -21.81 12.52 4.81
N PHE A 141 -20.48 12.52 4.67
CA PHE A 141 -19.54 12.31 5.78
C PHE A 141 -19.54 13.46 6.77
N LYS A 142 -19.51 14.71 6.28
CA LYS A 142 -19.61 15.89 7.16
C LYS A 142 -20.91 15.87 7.96
N ARG A 143 -22.04 15.57 7.31
CA ARG A 143 -23.34 15.43 7.98
C ARG A 143 -23.28 14.37 9.08
N PHE A 144 -22.83 13.15 8.75
CA PHE A 144 -22.71 12.06 9.71
C PHE A 144 -21.87 12.40 10.95
N PHE A 145 -20.72 13.05 10.78
CA PHE A 145 -19.87 13.44 11.90
C PHE A 145 -20.48 14.58 12.74
N ASN A 146 -21.06 15.59 12.11
CA ASN A 146 -21.70 16.70 12.82
C ASN A 146 -22.93 16.23 13.62
N ASP A 147 -23.72 15.31 13.06
CA ASP A 147 -24.90 14.74 13.71
C ASP A 147 -24.54 13.87 14.93
N ARG A 148 -23.30 13.35 15.02
CA ARG A 148 -22.80 12.63 16.20
C ARG A 148 -22.26 13.53 17.31
N LEU A 149 -21.98 14.78 16.99
CA LEU A 149 -21.45 15.78 17.93
C LEU A 149 -22.56 16.71 18.47
N ALA A 150 -23.77 16.63 17.89
CA ALA A 150 -24.99 17.28 18.36
C ALA A 150 -25.72 16.41 19.38
#